data_AF-A0A7L5ARW1-F1
#
_entry.id   AF-A0A7L5ARW1-F1
#
_cell.length_a   1.000
_cell.length_b   1.000
_cell.length_c   1.000
_cell.angle_alpha   90.00
_cell.angle_beta   90.00
_cell.angle_gamma   90.00
#
_symmetry.space_group_name_H-M   'P 1'
#
loop_
_entity.id
_entity.type
_entity.pdbx_description
1 polymer ?
#
loop_
_entity_poly.entity_id
_entity_poly.type
_entity_poly.pdbx_seq_one_letter_code
_entity_poly.pdbx_strand_id
1 'polypeptide(L)'
;MSEDPKLIPIQETHSHSSCGCGAVEAERMCLDVRPIPHRLRHPAVLGAVSSLGVGEGFDLLAPHVPTPLLAQIDQLPMAVKHTLLEAENGFARVEIVRVG
;
A
#
# COMPACT_ATOMS: atom_id res chain seq x y z
N MET A 1 -39.16 15.73 -15.73
CA MET A 1 -39.14 15.50 -14.27
C MET A 1 -37.67 15.40 -13.89
N SER A 2 -37.06 16.52 -13.48
CA SER A 2 -35.70 16.51 -12.93
C SER A 2 -35.87 16.39 -11.43
N GLU A 3 -35.67 15.20 -10.88
CA GLU A 3 -35.57 15.04 -9.44
C GLU A 3 -34.15 15.43 -9.01
N ASP A 4 -34.05 16.45 -8.16
CA ASP A 4 -32.79 16.87 -7.54
C ASP A 4 -32.23 15.69 -6.72
N PRO A 5 -30.96 15.30 -6.93
CA PRO A 5 -30.39 14.17 -6.21
C PRO A 5 -30.32 14.52 -4.72
N LYS A 6 -30.98 13.69 -3.91
CA LYS A 6 -31.01 13.83 -2.46
C LYS A 6 -29.61 13.60 -1.90
N LEU A 7 -28.88 14.68 -1.63
CA LEU A 7 -27.52 14.63 -1.09
C LEU A 7 -27.52 14.02 0.31
N ILE A 8 -26.56 13.14 0.57
CA ILE A 8 -26.33 12.57 1.90
C ILE A 8 -25.68 13.66 2.76
N PRO A 9 -26.23 14.01 3.93
CA PRO A 9 -25.62 15.01 4.80
C PRO A 9 -24.30 14.48 5.36
N ILE A 10 -23.20 15.20 5.11
CA ILE A 10 -21.91 14.92 5.75
C ILE A 10 -21.93 15.49 7.17
N GLN A 11 -21.79 14.62 8.17
CA GLN A 11 -21.55 15.01 9.55
C GLN A 11 -20.14 14.57 9.93
N GLU A 12 -19.27 15.53 10.20
CA GLU A 12 -17.91 15.26 10.68
C GLU A 12 -18.00 14.82 12.14
N THR A 13 -17.90 13.50 12.37
CA THR A 13 -17.74 13.00 13.73
C THR A 13 -16.26 13.10 14.08
N HIS A 14 -15.90 13.99 15.01
CA HIS A 14 -14.59 14.01 15.66
C HIS A 14 -14.45 12.82 16.62
N SER A 15 -14.81 11.63 16.16
CA SER A 15 -14.51 10.38 16.85
C SER A 15 -13.09 10.03 16.43
N HIS A 16 -12.16 10.27 17.34
CA HIS A 16 -10.79 9.77 17.31
C HIS A 16 -10.83 8.32 16.79
N SER A 17 -10.57 8.13 15.50
CA SER A 17 -10.68 6.82 14.85
C SER A 17 -9.45 6.03 15.24
N SER A 18 -9.45 5.49 16.46
CA SER A 18 -8.65 4.32 16.79
C SER A 18 -9.14 3.22 15.85
N CYS A 19 -8.36 2.97 14.79
CA CYS A 19 -8.58 1.85 13.90
C CYS A 19 -8.51 0.58 14.75
N GLY A 20 -9.66 -0.03 15.01
CA GLY A 20 -9.82 -1.24 15.82
C GLY A 20 -9.42 -2.51 15.07
N CYS A 21 -8.34 -2.48 14.29
CA CYS A 21 -7.71 -3.69 13.79
C CYS A 21 -6.98 -4.33 14.98
N GLY A 22 -7.66 -5.26 15.65
CA GLY A 22 -7.09 -6.01 16.76
C GLY A 22 -5.71 -6.54 16.39
N ALA A 23 -4.71 -6.19 17.20
CA ALA A 23 -3.37 -6.73 17.11
C ALA A 23 -3.44 -8.24 17.35
N VAL A 24 -3.62 -8.99 16.26
CA VAL A 24 -2.97 -10.29 16.13
C VAL A 24 -1.48 -9.99 16.02
N GLU A 25 -0.65 -10.89 16.52
CA GLU A 25 0.81 -10.83 16.57
C GLU A 25 1.38 -10.13 15.32
N ALA A 26 2.48 -9.37 15.47
CA ALA A 26 3.10 -8.51 14.45
C ALA A 26 3.56 -9.26 13.18
N GLU A 27 2.62 -9.91 12.51
CA GLU A 27 2.73 -10.48 11.20
C GLU A 27 2.74 -9.27 10.28
N ARG A 28 3.92 -8.99 9.73
CA ARG A 28 4.16 -7.84 8.87
C ARG A 28 3.09 -7.84 7.79
N MET A 29 2.41 -6.71 7.62
CA MET A 29 1.36 -6.57 6.62
C MET A 29 1.93 -6.94 5.25
N CYS A 30 1.22 -7.74 4.47
CA CYS A 30 1.71 -8.22 3.18
C CYS A 30 0.72 -7.87 2.06
N LEU A 31 1.23 -7.29 0.97
CA LEU A 31 0.48 -6.97 -0.23
C LEU A 31 0.91 -7.91 -1.36
N ASP A 32 0.06 -8.90 -1.66
CA ASP A 32 0.23 -9.78 -2.82
C ASP A 32 -0.34 -9.15 -4.09
N VAL A 33 0.53 -8.85 -5.04
CA VAL A 33 0.15 -8.22 -6.31
C VAL A 33 -0.04 -9.19 -7.46
N ARG A 34 0.25 -10.48 -7.25
CA ARG A 34 0.01 -11.55 -8.24
C ARG A 34 -1.46 -11.60 -8.71
N PRO A 35 -2.48 -11.52 -7.83
CA PRO A 35 -3.88 -11.52 -8.27
C PRO A 35 -4.34 -10.19 -8.89
N ILE A 36 -3.59 -9.10 -8.70
CA ILE A 36 -3.96 -7.77 -9.21
C ILE A 36 -3.64 -7.69 -10.71
N PRO A 37 -4.61 -7.30 -11.56
CA PRO A 37 -4.39 -7.09 -13.00
C PRO A 37 -3.24 -6.14 -13.25
N HIS A 38 -2.40 -6.43 -14.25
CA HIS A 38 -1.17 -5.68 -14.52
C HIS A 38 -1.37 -4.15 -14.61
N ARG A 39 -2.47 -3.70 -15.22
CA ARG A 39 -2.80 -2.26 -15.35
C ARG A 39 -3.11 -1.57 -14.02
N LEU A 40 -3.57 -2.32 -13.02
CA LEU A 40 -3.94 -1.79 -11.70
C LEU A 40 -2.85 -1.99 -10.66
N ARG A 41 -1.87 -2.86 -10.95
CA ARG A 41 -0.81 -3.25 -10.02
C ARG A 41 0.03 -2.07 -9.55
N HIS A 42 0.63 -1.30 -10.47
CA HIS A 42 1.47 -0.16 -10.09
C HIS A 42 0.67 0.90 -9.32
N PRO A 43 -0.52 1.35 -9.80
CA PRO A 43 -1.35 2.29 -9.03
C PRO A 43 -1.70 1.79 -7.63
N ALA A 44 -2.02 0.50 -7.47
CA ALA A 44 -2.35 -0.09 -6.18
C ALA A 44 -1.16 -0.05 -5.20
N VAL A 45 0.04 -0.44 -5.66
CA VAL A 45 1.23 -0.40 -4.80
C VAL A 45 1.64 1.02 -4.48
N LEU A 46 1.65 1.92 -5.46
CA LEU A 46 2.00 3.34 -5.22
C LEU A 46 1.03 4.01 -4.26
N GLY A 47 -0.27 3.71 -4.36
CA GLY A 47 -1.27 4.17 -3.40
C GLY A 47 -1.02 3.64 -1.99
N ALA A 48 -0.70 2.34 -1.87
CA ALA A 48 -0.35 1.73 -0.59
C ALA A 48 0.90 2.38 0.03
N VAL A 49 1.98 2.56 -0.73
CA VAL A 49 3.20 3.24 -0.27
C VAL A 49 2.91 4.69 0.15
N SER A 50 2.10 5.41 -0.62
CA SER A 50 1.75 6.80 -0.33
C SER A 50 0.90 6.96 0.93
N SER A 51 0.21 5.90 1.37
CA SER A 51 -0.58 5.89 2.60
C SER A 51 0.23 5.62 3.87
N LEU A 52 1.50 5.22 3.75
CA LEU A 52 2.33 4.88 4.91
C LEU A 52 2.69 6.12 5.74
N GLY A 53 2.51 6.01 7.05
CA GLY A 53 3.16 6.84 8.06
C GLY A 53 4.66 6.55 8.18
N VAL A 54 5.40 7.45 8.83
CA VAL A 54 6.84 7.23 9.09
C VAL A 54 7.02 6.07 10.05
N GLY A 55 7.90 5.13 9.70
CA GLY A 55 8.11 3.88 10.43
C GLY A 55 7.14 2.75 10.06
N GLU A 56 6.10 3.03 9.26
CA GLU A 56 5.20 2.01 8.75
C GLU A 56 5.75 1.35 7.49
N GLY A 57 5.35 0.10 7.26
CA GLY A 57 5.79 -0.67 6.11
C GLY A 57 4.99 -1.95 5.90
N PHE A 58 5.25 -2.61 4.77
CA PHE A 58 4.65 -3.87 4.40
C PHE A 58 5.57 -4.68 3.47
N ASP A 59 5.34 -5.99 3.39
CA ASP A 59 6.00 -6.88 2.43
C ASP A 59 5.21 -6.92 1.11
N LEU A 60 5.86 -6.58 0.01
CA LEU A 60 5.30 -6.69 -1.34
C LEU A 60 5.65 -8.06 -1.94
N LEU A 61 4.64 -8.88 -2.27
CA LEU A 61 4.80 -10.14 -2.98
C LEU A 61 4.48 -9.98 -4.48
N ALA A 62 5.48 -10.18 -5.33
CA ALA A 62 5.40 -9.99 -6.77
C ALA A 62 5.84 -11.24 -7.55
N PRO A 63 5.42 -11.43 -8.82
CA PRO A 63 5.84 -12.57 -9.65
C PRO A 63 7.29 -12.48 -10.18
N HIS A 64 8.04 -11.45 -9.80
CA HIS A 64 9.47 -11.23 -10.03
C HIS A 64 9.85 -9.93 -9.32
N VAL A 65 11.15 -9.62 -9.26
CA VAL A 65 11.65 -8.36 -8.69
C VAL A 65 11.11 -7.18 -9.52
N PRO A 66 10.27 -6.30 -8.95
CA PRO A 66 9.53 -5.31 -9.72
C PRO A 66 10.35 -4.02 -9.90
N THR A 67 11.53 -4.12 -10.53
CA THR A 67 12.48 -2.99 -10.68
C THR A 67 11.84 -1.69 -11.20
N PRO A 68 10.96 -1.69 -12.22
CA PRO A 68 10.31 -0.46 -12.68
C PRO A 68 9.38 0.18 -11.64
N LEU A 69 8.77 -0.63 -10.77
CA LEU A 69 7.93 -0.15 -9.67
C LEU A 69 8.79 0.43 -8.54
N LEU A 70 9.90 -0.23 -8.19
CA LEU A 70 10.83 0.26 -7.17
C LEU A 70 11.41 1.63 -7.58
N ALA A 71 11.79 1.77 -8.86
CA ALA A 71 12.23 3.05 -9.40
C ALA A 71 11.14 4.13 -9.30
N GLN A 72 9.85 3.80 -9.50
CA GLN A 72 8.74 4.75 -9.31
C GLN A 72 8.54 5.12 -7.84
N ILE A 73 8.72 4.18 -6.93
CA ILE A 73 8.68 4.44 -5.48
C ILE A 73 9.79 5.42 -5.10
N ASP A 74 10.99 5.27 -5.65
CA ASP A 74 12.12 6.18 -5.41
C ASP A 74 11.89 7.62 -5.92
N GLN A 75 10.90 7.83 -6.81
CA GLN A 75 10.51 9.17 -7.29
C GLN A 75 9.40 9.83 -6.46
N LEU A 76 8.82 9.12 -5.48
CA LEU A 76 7.80 9.70 -4.61
C LEU A 76 8.41 10.81 -3.74
N PRO A 77 7.65 11.87 -3.41
CA PRO A 77 8.11 12.95 -2.52
C PRO A 77 8.12 12.52 -1.04
N MET A 78 8.63 11.33 -0.73
CA MET A 78 8.75 10.75 0.60
C MET A 78 9.95 9.82 0.67
N ALA A 79 10.55 9.69 1.86
CA ALA A 79 11.71 8.81 2.02
C ALA A 79 11.24 7.37 2.26
N VAL A 80 11.43 6.51 1.26
CA VAL A 80 11.06 5.09 1.32
C VAL A 80 12.32 4.25 1.17
N LYS A 81 12.45 3.23 2.02
CA LYS A 81 13.47 2.19 1.90
C LYS A 81 12.80 0.92 1.39
N HIS A 82 13.38 0.29 0.39
CA HIS A 82 13.01 -1.05 -0.06
C HIS A 82 14.16 -2.04 0.15
N THR A 83 13.84 -3.24 0.65
CA THR A 83 14.80 -4.33 0.89
C THR A 83 14.31 -5.59 0.21
N LEU A 84 15.11 -6.17 -0.69
CA LEU A 84 14.79 -7.48 -1.27
C LEU A 84 15.00 -8.56 -0.21
N LEU A 85 13.91 -9.21 0.21
CA LEU A 85 13.95 -10.28 1.21
C LEU A 85 14.15 -11.65 0.55
N GLU A 86 13.52 -11.87 -0.60
CA GLU A 86 13.49 -13.17 -1.27
C GLU A 86 13.29 -12.98 -2.78
N ALA A 87 13.95 -13.79 -3.59
CA ALA A 87 13.80 -13.82 -5.04
C ALA A 87 14.14 -15.23 -5.56
N GLU A 88 13.17 -16.13 -5.50
CA GLU A 88 13.33 -17.53 -5.90
C GLU A 88 12.14 -17.98 -6.76
N ASN A 89 12.34 -18.95 -7.66
CA ASN A 89 11.29 -19.68 -8.37
C ASN A 89 10.14 -18.84 -8.98
N GLY A 90 10.42 -17.67 -9.53
CA GLY A 90 9.41 -16.84 -10.20
C GLY A 90 8.49 -16.05 -9.25
N PHE A 91 8.95 -15.76 -8.03
CA PHE A 91 8.40 -14.71 -7.20
C PHE A 91 9.51 -13.89 -6.54
N ALA A 92 9.15 -12.72 -6.04
CA ALA A 92 10.00 -11.88 -5.22
C ALA A 92 9.20 -11.31 -4.05
N ARG A 93 9.85 -11.20 -2.90
CA ARG A 93 9.34 -10.50 -1.72
C ARG A 93 10.24 -9.31 -1.42
N VAL A 94 9.64 -8.13 -1.38
CA VAL A 94 10.34 -6.86 -1.10
C VAL A 94 9.70 -6.21 0.11
N GLU A 95 10.48 -5.97 1.16
CA GLU A 95 10.06 -5.14 2.28
C GLU A 95 10.06 -3.67 1.84
N ILE A 96 8.99 -2.94 2.12
CA ILE A 96 8.87 -1.50 1.86
C ILE A 96 8.56 -0.80 3.17
N VAL A 97 9.37 0.19 3.55
CA VAL A 97 9.22 0.95 4.78
C VAL A 97 9.40 2.43 4.50
N ARG A 98 8.50 3.28 4.99
CA ARG A 98 8.71 4.73 4.98
C ARG A 98 9.62 5.12 6.14
N VAL A 99 10.69 5.85 5.86
CA VAL A 99 11.74 6.22 6.83
C VAL A 99 11.80 7.72 7.14
N GLY A 100 11.08 8.56 6.40
CA GLY A 100 11.05 10.03 6.57
C GLY A 100 9.90 10.71 5.85
#